data_AF-D2S1S1-F1
#
_entry.id   AF-D2S1S1-F1
#
_cell.length_a   1.000
_cell.length_b   1.000
_cell.length_c   1.000
_cell.angle_alpha   90.00
_cell.angle_beta   90.00
_cell.angle_gamma   90.00
#
_symmetry.space_group_name_H-M   'P 1'
#
loop_
_entity.id
_entity.type
_entity.pdbx_description
1 polymer ?
#
loop_
_entity_poly.entity_id
_entity_poly.type
_entity_poly.pdbx_seq_one_letter_code
_entity_poly.pdbx_strand_id
1 'polypeptide(L)'
;MSMVDDPRPPLPDWVTDAYTVTETSITETAGDSSQSVAPAINRDQAVDVLCADEDLALEPDDAEYALTRLLNRGYFYAVDGELRITTPPGED
;
A
#
# COMPACT_ATOMS: atom_id res chain seq x y z
N MET A 1 12.14 30.76 -7.26
CA MET A 1 11.80 29.35 -7.53
C MET A 1 10.64 29.01 -6.61
N SER A 2 9.42 28.89 -7.14
CA SER A 2 8.27 28.38 -6.36
C SER A 2 8.50 26.90 -6.14
N MET A 3 9.08 26.54 -5.01
CA MET A 3 8.82 25.23 -4.42
C MET A 3 7.34 25.27 -4.05
N VAL A 4 6.53 24.59 -4.86
CA VAL A 4 5.18 24.20 -4.49
C VAL A 4 5.36 23.40 -3.21
N ASP A 5 5.06 24.05 -2.09
CA ASP A 5 4.91 23.43 -0.77
C ASP A 5 3.79 22.41 -0.95
N ASP A 6 4.14 21.16 -1.26
CA ASP A 6 3.20 20.07 -1.17
C ASP A 6 2.81 20.03 0.32
N PRO A 7 1.56 20.34 0.70
CA PRO A 7 1.17 20.53 2.10
C PRO A 7 1.19 19.20 2.89
N ARG A 8 1.62 18.12 2.24
CA ARG A 8 1.74 16.81 2.83
C ARG A 8 3.13 16.75 3.47
N PRO A 9 3.24 16.65 4.82
CA PRO A 9 4.54 16.37 5.44
C PRO A 9 5.18 15.17 4.74
N PRO A 10 6.50 15.23 4.44
CA PRO A 10 7.19 14.19 3.70
C PRO A 10 6.90 12.86 4.39
N LEU A 11 6.45 11.89 3.60
CA LEU A 11 6.29 10.55 4.13
C LEU A 11 7.69 10.04 4.50
N PRO A 12 7.82 9.37 5.65
CA PRO A 12 9.05 8.65 5.95
C PRO A 12 9.36 7.65 4.84
N ASP A 13 10.64 7.44 4.54
CA ASP A 13 11.07 6.46 3.53
C ASP A 13 10.47 5.07 3.82
N TRP A 14 10.46 4.64 5.09
CA TRP A 14 9.88 3.36 5.51
C TRP A 14 8.37 3.21 5.20
N VAL A 15 7.60 4.29 5.15
CA VAL A 15 6.17 4.25 4.75
C VAL A 15 6.04 4.08 3.23
N THR A 16 7.01 4.61 2.48
CA THR A 16 7.08 4.47 1.02
C THR A 16 7.56 3.07 0.63
N ASP A 17 8.51 2.52 1.37
CA ASP A 17 8.90 1.10 1.25
C ASP A 17 7.73 0.18 1.59
N ALA A 18 7.01 0.44 2.68
CA ALA A 18 5.81 -0.33 3.03
C ALA A 18 4.75 -0.31 1.91
N TYR A 19 4.56 0.84 1.26
CA TYR A 19 3.69 0.93 0.08
C TYR A 19 4.19 0.03 -1.06
N THR A 20 5.49 0.07 -1.37
CA THR A 20 6.09 -0.70 -2.47
C THR A 20 6.00 -2.21 -2.25
N VAL A 21 6.25 -2.66 -1.01
CA VAL A 21 6.13 -4.07 -0.61
C VAL A 21 4.68 -4.54 -0.73
N THR A 22 3.74 -3.73 -0.23
CA THR A 22 2.30 -4.05 -0.30
C THR A 22 1.81 -4.06 -1.75
N GLU A 23 2.20 -3.07 -2.57
CA GLU A 23 1.90 -3.02 -4.00
C GLU A 23 2.42 -4.26 -4.73
N THR A 24 3.66 -4.64 -4.47
CA THR A 24 4.28 -5.83 -5.07
C THR A 24 3.47 -7.08 -4.72
N SER A 25 3.15 -7.29 -3.45
CA SER A 25 2.35 -8.44 -3.02
C SER A 25 0.94 -8.48 -3.64
N ILE A 26 0.29 -7.32 -3.73
CA ILE A 26 -1.03 -7.18 -4.38
C ILE A 26 -0.96 -7.53 -5.88
N THR A 27 0.06 -7.03 -6.58
CA THR A 27 0.24 -7.27 -8.03
C THR A 27 0.67 -8.72 -8.32
N GLU A 28 1.51 -9.32 -7.49
CA GLU A 28 1.88 -10.74 -7.60
C GLU A 28 0.66 -11.66 -7.40
N THR A 29 -0.17 -11.37 -6.39
CA THR A 29 -1.41 -12.13 -6.13
C THR A 29 -2.40 -12.01 -7.27
N ALA A 30 -2.46 -10.84 -7.92
CA ALA A 30 -3.32 -10.60 -9.07
C ALA A 30 -2.82 -11.24 -10.37
N GLY A 31 -1.50 -11.38 -10.53
CA GLY A 31 -0.90 -12.09 -11.67
C GLY A 31 -1.25 -13.59 -11.69
N ASP A 32 -1.43 -14.20 -10.52
CA ASP A 32 -1.82 -15.61 -10.38
C ASP A 32 -3.34 -15.81 -10.58
N SER A 33 -4.13 -14.81 -10.23
CA SER A 33 -5.58 -14.82 -10.37
C SER A 33 -6.00 -14.31 -11.75
N SER A 34 -6.16 -15.21 -12.73
CA SER A 34 -6.69 -14.93 -14.08
C SER A 34 -8.15 -14.42 -14.12
N GLN A 35 -8.64 -13.81 -13.04
CA GLN A 35 -9.99 -13.26 -12.91
C GLN A 35 -9.89 -11.73 -12.94
N SER A 36 -10.75 -11.09 -13.74
CA SER A 36 -10.86 -9.63 -13.93
C SER A 36 -11.29 -8.84 -12.67
N VAL A 37 -10.89 -9.27 -11.48
CA VAL A 37 -11.10 -8.58 -10.22
C VAL A 37 -9.87 -7.70 -9.97
N ALA A 38 -10.12 -6.43 -9.63
CA ALA A 38 -9.04 -5.49 -9.32
C ALA A 38 -8.11 -6.06 -8.23
N PRO A 39 -6.79 -5.87 -8.37
CA PRO A 39 -5.81 -6.44 -7.47
C PRO A 39 -6.04 -5.92 -6.04
N ALA A 40 -6.18 -6.84 -5.08
CA ALA A 40 -6.58 -6.55 -3.70
C ALA A 40 -5.87 -7.48 -2.72
N ILE A 41 -5.62 -6.99 -1.51
CA ILE A 41 -5.10 -7.77 -0.39
C ILE A 41 -5.91 -7.47 0.86
N ASN A 42 -6.10 -8.46 1.73
CA ASN A 42 -6.74 -8.20 3.02
C ASN A 42 -5.84 -7.33 3.91
N ARG A 43 -6.42 -6.45 4.75
CA ARG A 43 -5.63 -5.60 5.65
C ARG A 43 -4.73 -6.40 6.58
N ASP A 44 -5.26 -7.47 7.19
CA ASP A 44 -4.48 -8.35 8.06
C ASP A 44 -3.32 -9.01 7.30
N GLN A 45 -3.58 -9.44 6.06
CA GLN A 45 -2.55 -10.04 5.21
C GLN A 45 -1.48 -9.02 4.80
N ALA A 46 -1.85 -7.77 4.54
CA ALA A 46 -0.89 -6.70 4.27
C ALA A 46 0.00 -6.43 5.48
N VAL A 47 -0.55 -6.49 6.70
CA VAL A 47 0.25 -6.39 7.93
C VAL A 47 1.23 -7.54 8.04
N ASP A 48 0.78 -8.78 7.81
CA ASP A 48 1.65 -9.96 7.81
C ASP A 48 2.78 -9.85 6.78
N VAL A 49 2.50 -9.37 5.56
CA VAL A 49 3.51 -9.15 4.52
C VAL A 49 4.54 -8.10 4.97
N LEU A 50 4.08 -6.98 5.55
CA LEU A 50 4.97 -5.93 6.04
C LEU A 50 5.82 -6.36 7.24
N CYS A 51 5.27 -7.21 8.12
CA CYS A 51 5.99 -7.79 9.24
C CYS A 51 6.96 -8.91 8.82
N ALA A 52 6.66 -9.61 7.73
CA ALA A 52 7.53 -10.65 7.17
C ALA A 52 8.71 -10.06 6.38
N ASP A 53 8.60 -8.80 5.95
CA ASP A 53 9.65 -8.10 5.22
C ASP A 53 10.83 -7.74 6.14
N GLU A 54 11.99 -8.35 5.89
CA GLU A 54 13.19 -8.22 6.72
C GLU A 54 13.87 -6.84 6.56
N ASP A 55 13.66 -6.16 5.43
CA ASP A 55 14.20 -4.84 5.16
C ASP A 55 13.46 -3.75 5.95
N LEU A 56 12.14 -3.88 6.04
CA LEU A 56 11.27 -3.01 6.83
C LEU A 56 11.28 -3.35 8.33
N ALA A 57 11.34 -4.63 8.68
CA ALA A 57 11.36 -5.15 10.05
C ALA A 57 10.31 -4.49 10.96
N LEU A 58 9.10 -4.25 10.44
CA LEU A 58 8.04 -3.50 11.11
C LEU A 58 7.33 -4.37 12.15
N GLU A 59 7.00 -3.77 13.30
CA GLU A 59 6.05 -4.35 14.23
C GLU A 59 4.63 -4.26 13.65
N PRO A 60 3.69 -5.15 14.06
CA PRO A 60 2.32 -5.13 13.55
C PRO A 60 1.62 -3.78 13.75
N ASP A 61 1.86 -3.10 14.87
CA ASP A 61 1.34 -1.74 15.12
C ASP A 61 1.88 -0.70 14.11
N ASP A 62 3.18 -0.78 13.77
CA ASP A 62 3.80 0.13 12.80
C ASP A 62 3.33 -0.15 11.37
N ALA A 63 3.16 -1.42 11.01
CA ALA A 63 2.57 -1.83 9.75
C ALA A 63 1.13 -1.31 9.61
N GLU A 64 0.30 -1.47 10.66
CA GLU A 64 -1.04 -0.91 10.69
C GLU A 64 -1.05 0.62 10.57
N TYR A 65 -0.10 1.29 11.23
CA TYR A 65 0.06 2.73 11.13
C TYR A 65 0.42 3.16 9.71
N ALA A 66 1.38 2.48 9.05
CA ALA A 66 1.76 2.75 7.67
C ALA A 66 0.56 2.58 6.71
N LEU A 67 -0.14 1.46 6.80
CA LEU A 67 -1.32 1.18 5.97
C LEU A 67 -2.42 2.25 6.18
N THR A 68 -2.66 2.63 7.42
CA THR A 68 -3.62 3.70 7.76
C THR A 68 -3.17 5.04 7.19
N ARG A 69 -1.87 5.34 7.22
CA ARG A 69 -1.30 6.57 6.66
C ARG A 69 -1.46 6.60 5.14
N LEU A 70 -1.20 5.49 4.47
CA LEU A 70 -1.32 5.33 3.01
C LEU A 70 -2.79 5.44 2.56
N LEU A 71 -3.73 4.86 3.31
CA LEU A 71 -5.17 5.03 3.12
C LEU A 71 -5.60 6.49 3.26
N ASN A 72 -5.20 7.17 4.35
CA ASN A 72 -5.55 8.58 4.58
C ASN A 72 -4.99 9.53 3.51
N ARG A 73 -3.88 9.14 2.88
CA ARG A 73 -3.24 9.88 1.79
C ARG A 73 -3.80 9.56 0.41
N GLY A 74 -4.60 8.50 0.29
CA GLY A 74 -5.20 8.05 -0.97
C GLY A 74 -4.29 7.21 -1.85
N TYR A 75 -3.24 6.60 -1.31
CA TYR A 75 -2.43 5.60 -2.03
C TYR A 75 -3.17 4.26 -2.14
N PHE A 76 -3.93 3.94 -1.08
CA PHE A 76 -4.82 2.79 -1.04
C PHE A 76 -6.24 3.25 -0.79
N TYR A 77 -7.18 2.38 -1.17
CA TYR A 77 -8.56 2.47 -0.73
C TYR A 77 -8.99 1.12 -0.17
N ALA A 78 -9.79 1.16 0.89
CA ALA A 78 -10.32 -0.05 1.52
C ALA A 78 -11.76 -0.29 1.04
N VAL A 79 -12.05 -1.49 0.54
CA VAL A 79 -13.40 -1.95 0.18
C VAL A 79 -13.60 -3.32 0.80
N ASP A 80 -14.65 -3.45 1.61
CA ASP A 80 -14.98 -4.69 2.33
C ASP A 80 -13.85 -5.23 3.23
N GLY A 81 -12.96 -4.35 3.73
CA GLY A 81 -11.80 -4.74 4.52
C GLY A 81 -10.57 -5.15 3.69
N GLU A 82 -10.67 -5.12 2.36
CA GLU A 82 -9.56 -5.35 1.45
C GLU A 82 -8.95 -4.03 0.99
N LEU A 83 -7.64 -3.93 1.06
CA LEU A 83 -6.82 -2.85 0.52
C LEU A 83 -6.64 -3.05 -0.98
N ARG A 84 -6.98 -2.03 -1.74
CA ARG A 84 -6.81 -1.97 -3.19
C ARG A 84 -5.94 -0.77 -3.55
N ILE A 85 -5.06 -0.96 -4.53
CA ILE A 85 -4.22 0.09 -5.07
C ILE A 85 -5.08 1.03 -5.90
N THR A 86 -4.98 2.33 -5.66
CA THR A 86 -5.58 3.33 -6.56
C THR A 86 -4.82 3.33 -7.89
N THR A 87 -5.10 2.37 -8.77
CA THR A 87 -4.61 2.46 -10.15
C THR A 87 -5.30 3.67 -10.79
N PRO A 88 -4.56 4.67 -11.30
CA PRO A 88 -5.18 5.73 -12.07
C PRO A 88 -5.94 5.10 -13.25
N PRO A 89 -7.10 5.65 -13.65
CA PRO A 89 -7.80 5.18 -14.84
C PRO A 89 -6.95 5.50 -16.08
N GLY A 90 -6.18 4.52 -16.53
CA GLY A 90 -5.31 4.53 -17.71
C GLY A 90 -4.17 3.54 -17.46
N GLU A 91 -3.93 2.50 -18.24
CA GLU A 91 -4.04 2.41 -19.69
C GLU A 91 -4.53 1.00 -20.09
N ASP A 92 -5.46 0.97 -21.05
CA ASP A 92 -5.91 -0.19 -21.83
C ASP A 92 -4.94 -0.41 -23.01
#